data_AF-A0A699JQ38-F1
#
_entry.id   AF-A0A699JQ38-F1
#
_cell.length_a   1.000
_cell.length_b   1.000
_cell.length_c   1.000
_cell.angle_alpha   90.00
_cell.angle_beta   90.00
_cell.angle_gamma   90.00
#
_symmetry.space_group_name_H-M   'P 1'
#
loop_
_entity.id
_entity.type
_entity.pdbx_description
1 polymer ?
#
loop_
_entity_poly.entity_id
_entity_poly.type
_entity_poly.pdbx_seq_one_letter_code
_entity_poly.pdbx_strand_id
1 'polypeptide(L)'
;VFTTITVDEPAPGLKTIFSFVVPDQKSGKAELQYLHENAGISASIGLTAKPIVNFSAVAGNNAVALGADISFDTATGDLTKYNGGLSFTTTDLIASLTL
;
A
#
# COMPACT_ATOMS: atom_id res chain seq x y z
N VAL A 1 -22.36 -11.43 -1.17
CA VAL A 1 -21.96 -11.21 0.25
C VAL A 1 -20.49 -10.86 0.22
N PHE A 2 -20.14 -9.67 0.71
CA PHE A 2 -18.76 -9.19 0.76
C PHE A 2 -18.26 -9.45 2.17
N THR A 3 -17.17 -10.22 2.31
CA THR A 3 -16.58 -10.46 3.62
C THR A 3 -15.23 -9.76 3.65
N THR A 4 -15.17 -8.69 4.43
CA THR A 4 -13.92 -7.97 4.71
C THR A 4 -13.51 -8.32 6.13
N ILE A 5 -12.40 -9.03 6.25
CA ILE A 5 -11.74 -9.33 7.52
C ILE A 5 -10.65 -8.29 7.71
N THR A 6 -10.94 -7.28 8.52
CA THR A 6 -9.93 -6.33 9.00
C THR A 6 -9.37 -6.86 10.30
N VAL A 7 -8.07 -7.13 10.32
CA VAL A 7 -7.30 -7.43 11.52
C VAL A 7 -6.53 -6.17 11.87
N ASP A 8 -7.08 -5.40 12.81
CA ASP A 8 -6.39 -4.25 13.38
C ASP A 8 -5.39 -4.73 14.45
N GLU A 9 -4.17 -4.18 14.40
CA GLU A 9 -3.13 -4.31 15.43
C GLU A 9 -2.69 -5.73 15.83
N PRO A 10 -2.16 -6.58 14.91
CA PRO A 10 -1.38 -7.75 15.33
C PRO A 10 -0.07 -7.36 16.05
N ALA A 11 0.41 -6.13 15.86
CA ALA A 11 1.58 -5.50 16.47
C ALA A 11 1.38 -3.96 16.44
N PRO A 12 2.12 -3.16 17.25
CA PRO A 12 1.98 -1.71 17.28
C PRO A 12 2.13 -1.09 15.89
N GLY A 13 1.08 -0.48 15.37
CA GLY A 13 1.06 0.16 14.05
C GLY A 13 0.76 -0.75 12.86
N LEU A 14 0.57 -2.07 13.05
CA LEU A 14 0.25 -2.98 11.96
C LEU A 14 -1.27 -3.09 11.75
N LYS A 15 -1.74 -2.88 10.53
CA LYS A 15 -3.14 -3.04 10.13
C LYS A 15 -3.27 -3.93 8.90
N THR A 16 -3.84 -5.12 9.08
CA THR A 16 -4.01 -6.06 7.97
C THR A 16 -5.46 -6.10 7.52
N ILE A 17 -5.72 -5.98 6.22
CA ILE A 17 -7.07 -5.95 5.65
C ILE A 17 -7.19 -7.03 4.58
N PHE A 18 -7.87 -8.12 4.88
CA PHE A 18 -8.22 -9.13 3.90
C PHE A 18 -9.65 -8.93 3.43
N SER A 19 -9.86 -8.68 2.14
CA SER A 19 -11.19 -8.54 1.55
C SER A 19 -11.45 -9.59 0.49
N PHE A 20 -12.56 -10.31 0.60
CA PHE A 20 -12.97 -11.27 -0.41
C PHE A 20 -14.47 -11.14 -0.69
N VAL A 21 -14.80 -11.12 -1.96
CA VAL A 21 -16.16 -10.95 -2.45
C VAL A 21 -16.67 -12.29 -2.95
N VAL A 22 -17.84 -12.73 -2.46
CA VAL A 22 -18.50 -13.98 -2.88
C VAL A 22 -19.87 -13.61 -3.49
N PRO A 23 -20.22 -14.08 -4.71
CA PRO A 23 -19.80 -15.30 -5.39
C PRO A 23 -18.73 -15.14 -6.49
N ASP A 24 -18.27 -13.92 -6.74
CA ASP A 24 -17.24 -13.66 -7.74
C ASP A 24 -15.85 -13.98 -7.18
N GLN A 25 -15.42 -15.24 -7.32
CA GLN A 25 -14.08 -15.73 -6.91
C GLN A 25 -12.92 -14.94 -7.52
N LYS A 26 -13.17 -14.11 -8.55
CA LYS A 26 -12.17 -13.24 -9.17
C LYS A 26 -11.89 -11.95 -8.40
N SER A 27 -12.58 -11.69 -7.29
CA SER A 27 -12.52 -10.39 -6.61
C SER A 27 -11.84 -10.45 -5.23
N GLY A 28 -11.01 -11.47 -4.99
CA GLY A 28 -10.17 -11.51 -3.78
C GLY A 28 -9.14 -10.38 -3.82
N LYS A 29 -9.00 -9.63 -2.72
CA LYS A 29 -7.97 -8.60 -2.56
C LYS A 29 -7.41 -8.69 -1.14
N ALA A 30 -6.13 -8.94 -1.03
CA ALA A 30 -5.40 -8.90 0.23
C ALA A 30 -4.66 -7.57 0.32
N GLU A 31 -4.87 -6.81 1.38
CA GLU A 31 -4.14 -5.59 1.68
C GLU A 31 -3.49 -5.71 3.05
N LEU A 32 -2.26 -5.24 3.15
CA LEU A 32 -1.43 -5.27 4.35
C LEU A 32 -0.89 -3.86 4.50
N GLN A 33 -1.23 -3.17 5.57
CA GLN A 33 -0.75 -1.83 5.87
C GLN A 33 0.01 -1.89 7.20
N TYR A 34 1.19 -1.29 7.26
CA TYR A 34 2.02 -1.23 8.45
C TYR A 34 2.43 0.22 8.64
N LEU A 35 1.82 0.89 9.60
CA LEU A 35 2.04 2.28 9.92
C LEU A 35 2.73 2.42 11.27
N HIS A 36 4.03 2.65 11.25
CA HIS A 36 4.83 3.05 12.40
C HIS A 36 4.87 4.59 12.51
N GLU A 37 5.22 5.15 13.68
CA GLU A 37 5.20 6.60 13.95
C GLU A 37 5.91 7.45 12.86
N ASN A 38 6.95 6.91 12.22
CA ASN A 38 7.75 7.58 11.20
C ASN A 38 7.90 6.76 9.89
N ALA A 39 7.11 5.71 9.70
CA ALA A 39 7.20 4.89 8.48
C ALA A 39 5.91 4.14 8.19
N GLY A 40 5.40 4.22 6.96
CA GLY A 40 4.25 3.47 6.48
C GLY A 40 4.64 2.51 5.36
N ILE A 41 4.37 1.23 5.48
CA ILE A 41 4.51 0.25 4.41
C ILE A 41 3.11 -0.23 4.07
N SER A 42 2.74 -0.26 2.80
CA SER A 42 1.48 -0.86 2.34
C SER A 42 1.76 -1.84 1.22
N ALA A 43 1.38 -3.09 1.41
CA ALA A 43 1.38 -4.09 0.35
C ALA A 43 -0.07 -4.46 0.02
N SER A 44 -0.40 -4.61 -1.25
CA SER A 44 -1.70 -5.11 -1.69
C SER A 44 -1.52 -6.11 -2.82
N ILE A 45 -2.38 -7.11 -2.86
CA ILE A 45 -2.39 -8.17 -3.85
C ILE A 45 -3.83 -8.37 -4.29
N GLY A 46 -4.11 -8.09 -5.55
CA GLY A 46 -5.35 -8.53 -6.18
C GLY A 46 -5.26 -10.02 -6.53
N LEU A 47 -6.12 -10.85 -5.96
CA LEU A 47 -6.32 -12.25 -6.34
C LEU A 47 -7.37 -12.37 -7.45
N THR A 48 -7.17 -11.62 -8.53
CA THR A 48 -8.07 -11.60 -9.70
C THR A 48 -7.46 -12.37 -10.88
N ALA A 49 -8.17 -12.48 -12.00
CA ALA A 49 -7.65 -13.11 -13.22
C ALA A 49 -6.34 -12.47 -13.74
N LYS A 50 -6.06 -11.23 -13.35
CA LYS A 50 -4.74 -10.60 -13.46
C LYS A 50 -4.27 -10.23 -12.06
N PRO A 51 -3.44 -11.07 -11.41
CA PRO A 51 -2.97 -10.73 -10.09
C PRO A 51 -2.02 -9.54 -10.18
N ILE A 52 -2.37 -8.43 -9.53
CA ILE A 52 -1.53 -7.24 -9.44
C ILE A 52 -1.08 -7.11 -7.99
N VAL A 53 0.23 -7.01 -7.79
CA VAL A 53 0.86 -6.76 -6.50
C VAL A 53 1.26 -5.29 -6.47
N ASN A 54 0.76 -4.51 -5.52
CA ASN A 54 1.27 -3.16 -5.27
C ASN A 54 2.01 -3.16 -3.94
N PHE A 55 3.15 -2.48 -3.90
CA PHE A 55 3.95 -2.32 -2.71
C PHE A 55 4.36 -0.87 -2.63
N SER A 56 3.97 -0.21 -1.55
CA SER A 56 4.41 1.13 -1.20
C SER A 56 5.10 1.12 0.14
N ALA A 57 6.13 1.94 0.26
CA ALA A 57 6.83 2.17 1.50
C ALA A 57 7.17 3.64 1.58
N VAL A 58 6.82 4.26 2.69
CA VAL A 58 7.13 5.63 3.06
C VAL A 58 7.85 5.61 4.39
N ALA A 59 8.93 6.36 4.49
CA ALA A 59 9.68 6.57 5.72
C ALA A 59 10.02 8.06 5.82
N GLY A 60 9.71 8.66 6.96
CA GLY A 60 9.80 10.09 7.13
C GLY A 60 9.58 10.54 8.56
N ASN A 61 10.02 11.74 8.87
CA ASN A 61 9.65 12.43 10.10
C ASN A 61 8.70 13.60 9.77
N ASN A 62 8.34 14.37 10.80
CA ASN A 62 7.47 15.54 10.65
C ASN A 62 7.95 16.62 9.65
N ALA A 63 9.24 16.61 9.27
CA ALA A 63 9.84 17.56 8.35
C ALA A 63 10.05 17.01 6.93
N VAL A 64 10.38 15.72 6.79
CA VAL A 64 10.73 15.09 5.51
C VAL A 64 10.20 13.67 5.46
N ALA A 65 9.52 13.29 4.39
CA ALA A 65 9.08 11.94 4.09
C ALA A 65 9.54 11.50 2.71
N LEU A 66 10.04 10.29 2.61
CA LEU A 66 10.49 9.63 1.39
C LEU A 66 9.62 8.41 1.18
N GLY A 67 8.98 8.32 0.02
CA GLY A 67 8.12 7.22 -0.38
C GLY A 67 8.56 6.59 -1.68
N ALA A 68 8.28 5.30 -1.83
CA ALA A 68 8.30 4.61 -3.11
C ALA A 68 7.01 3.79 -3.23
N ASP A 69 6.46 3.72 -4.43
CA ASP A 69 5.27 2.96 -4.77
C ASP A 69 5.55 2.17 -6.05
N ILE A 70 5.51 0.84 -5.96
CA ILE A 70 5.79 -0.05 -7.06
C ILE A 70 4.60 -0.98 -7.28
N SER A 71 4.23 -1.21 -8.53
CA SER A 71 3.16 -2.13 -8.91
C SER A 71 3.70 -3.15 -9.89
N PHE A 72 3.45 -4.41 -9.62
CA PHE A 72 3.88 -5.55 -10.41
C PHE A 72 2.66 -6.33 -10.90
N ASP A 73 2.53 -6.48 -12.21
CA ASP A 73 1.52 -7.35 -12.81
C ASP A 73 2.12 -8.75 -12.93
N THR A 74 1.73 -9.63 -12.00
CA THR A 74 2.15 -11.04 -12.00
C THR A 74 1.60 -11.83 -13.20
N ALA A 75 0.62 -11.32 -13.93
CA ALA A 75 0.07 -11.98 -15.12
C ALA A 75 0.99 -11.82 -16.34
N THR A 76 1.63 -10.66 -16.48
CA THR A 76 2.58 -10.38 -17.58
C THR A 76 4.05 -10.47 -17.15
N GLY A 77 4.31 -10.40 -15.84
CA GLY A 77 5.66 -10.34 -15.28
C GLY A 77 6.27 -8.94 -15.34
N ASP A 78 5.47 -7.90 -15.59
CA ASP A 78 5.94 -6.53 -15.76
C ASP A 78 5.74 -5.67 -14.51
N LEU A 79 6.71 -4.79 -14.26
CA LEU A 79 6.52 -3.63 -13.39
C LEU A 79 5.61 -2.62 -14.11
N THR A 80 4.36 -2.53 -13.67
CA THR A 80 3.35 -1.63 -14.22
C THR A 80 3.48 -0.21 -13.68
N LYS A 81 4.06 -0.05 -12.49
CA LYS A 81 4.24 1.24 -11.86
C LYS A 81 5.53 1.25 -11.04
N TYR A 82 6.27 2.33 -11.13
CA TYR A 82 7.41 2.60 -10.28
C TYR A 82 7.43 4.10 -10.04
N ASN A 83 6.93 4.51 -8.88
CA ASN A 83 6.83 5.88 -8.48
C ASN A 83 7.70 6.14 -7.25
N GLY A 84 8.34 7.30 -7.23
CA GLY A 84 9.15 7.77 -6.12
C GLY A 84 8.56 9.07 -5.57
N GLY A 85 8.13 9.08 -4.32
CA GLY A 85 7.64 10.26 -3.62
C GLY A 85 8.68 10.84 -2.69
N LEU A 86 8.74 12.16 -2.61
CA LEU A 86 9.45 12.87 -1.56
C LEU A 86 8.59 14.06 -1.14
N SER A 87 8.37 14.22 0.16
CA SER A 87 7.56 15.27 0.74
C SER A 87 8.35 15.98 1.82
N PHE A 88 8.35 17.30 1.79
CA PHE A 88 8.91 18.19 2.79
C PHE A 88 7.77 18.96 3.43
N THR A 89 7.67 18.90 4.75
CA THR A 89 6.64 19.58 5.53
C THR A 89 7.32 20.51 6.51
N THR A 90 7.23 21.81 6.26
CA THR A 90 7.69 22.86 7.16
C THR A 90 6.48 23.62 7.69
N THR A 91 6.60 24.33 8.80
CA THR A 91 5.50 25.06 9.44
C THR A 91 4.77 26.04 8.50
N ASP A 92 5.48 26.59 7.51
CA ASP A 92 4.93 27.55 6.54
C ASP A 92 4.71 26.97 5.12
N LEU A 93 5.21 25.76 4.82
CA LEU A 93 5.18 25.21 3.46
C LEU A 93 5.20 23.68 3.44
N ILE A 94 4.35 23.08 2.60
CA ILE A 94 4.42 21.67 2.21
C ILE A 94 4.83 21.59 0.75
N ALA A 95 5.96 20.94 0.47
CA ALA A 95 6.45 20.67 -0.87
C ALA A 95 6.53 19.17 -1.11
N SER A 96 5.76 18.64 -2.05
CA SER A 96 5.78 17.23 -2.42
C SER A 96 6.19 17.06 -3.88
N LEU A 97 7.15 16.18 -4.12
CA LEU A 97 7.55 15.70 -5.43
C LEU A 97 7.14 14.24 -5.55
N THR A 98 6.55 13.86 -6.68
CA THR A 98 6.32 12.45 -7.01
C THR A 98 6.75 12.24 -8.45
N LEU A 99 7.64 11.28 -8.65
CA LEU A 99 8.09 10.79 -9.93
C LEU A 99 7.34 9.50 -10.27
#